data_AF-A0A0P0XWV5-F1
#
_entry.id   AF-A0A0P0XWV5-F1
#
_cell.length_a   1.000
_cell.length_b   1.000
_cell.length_c   1.000
_cell.angle_alpha   90.00
_cell.angle_beta   90.00
_cell.angle_gamma   90.00
#
_symmetry.space_group_name_H-M   'P 1'
#
loop_
_entity.id
_entity.type
_entity.pdbx_description
1 polymer ?
#
loop_
_entity_poly.entity_id
_entity_poly.type
_entity_poly.pdbx_seq_one_letter_code
_entity_poly.pdbx_strand_id
1 'polypeptide(L)'
;MAAASTGNNGSPPVALLVLMAAAMVAGWFVNAVRPPPPTPCGAEGGPPVTAARVRVRDGRFLAYAESGVRREAARFKVVYSHGFSGGRMDSPRASQALLKELGVYMVAFDRAGYGESDPDPRRSLRSAAMDIQDLADALQLGPKFHLICSSLGCHAAWASFKYIPHRLAGAAMMAPVINYRWPGLPRGLARQLYRRQPVGDQWSLRVAYYAPWLLHWWMNQTWLPTSTVISGSGSFPNALDEKNRLMALSTGLFQKKARMATQQGVQDSFYRDMAVMFGRWPEFEPAELEKPPFPVHLFQGDEDGVVPVQLQRHICRRLGWISYHELAGVGHFLSAVPGLGDRIVTTLLPAAA
;
A
#
# COMPACT_ATOMS: atom_id res chain seq x y z
N MET A 1 -4.08 -68.44 45.77
CA MET A 1 -4.84 -67.17 45.83
C MET A 1 -3.92 -66.05 45.36
N ALA A 2 -4.46 -65.15 44.54
CA ALA A 2 -3.74 -64.23 43.67
C ALA A 2 -2.84 -63.23 44.42
N ALA A 3 -1.61 -63.06 43.92
CA ALA A 3 -0.75 -61.93 44.26
C ALA A 3 -1.17 -60.72 43.40
N ALA A 4 -1.61 -59.66 44.07
CA ALA A 4 -2.03 -58.42 43.43
C ALA A 4 -0.83 -57.72 42.79
N SER A 5 -0.89 -57.49 41.48
CA SER A 5 0.03 -56.61 40.77
C SER A 5 -0.32 -55.15 41.11
N THR A 6 0.45 -54.53 41.98
CA THR A 6 0.37 -53.09 42.22
C THR A 6 1.02 -52.36 41.04
N GLY A 7 0.19 -51.66 40.27
CA GLY A 7 0.61 -50.88 39.12
C GLY A 7 1.56 -49.76 39.53
N ASN A 8 2.76 -49.77 38.96
CA ASN A 8 3.68 -48.65 39.04
C ASN A 8 3.21 -47.56 38.07
N ASN A 9 2.24 -46.75 38.50
CA ASN A 9 1.86 -45.50 37.82
C ASN A 9 2.95 -44.46 38.07
N GLY A 10 4.11 -44.64 37.43
CA GLY A 10 5.18 -43.65 37.43
C GLY A 10 4.69 -42.40 36.70
N SER A 11 4.52 -41.30 37.42
CA SER A 11 4.29 -39.99 36.83
C SER A 11 5.39 -39.71 35.78
N PRO A 12 5.07 -39.14 34.60
CA PRO A 12 6.08 -38.84 33.60
C PRO A 12 7.19 -38.00 34.24
N PRO A 13 8.47 -38.27 33.94
CA PRO A 13 9.58 -37.52 34.53
C PRO A 13 9.37 -36.03 34.24
N VAL A 14 9.67 -35.16 35.21
CA VAL A 14 9.42 -33.70 35.11
C VAL A 14 9.97 -33.11 33.79
N ALA A 15 11.10 -33.62 33.30
CA ALA A 15 11.66 -33.25 32.00
C ALA A 15 10.72 -33.53 30.82
N LEU A 16 10.00 -34.67 30.82
CA LEU A 16 9.02 -35.01 29.80
C LEU A 16 7.80 -34.10 29.87
N LEU A 17 7.31 -33.76 31.08
CA LEU A 17 6.22 -32.80 31.26
C LEU A 17 6.59 -31.40 30.76
N VAL A 18 7.82 -30.94 31.05
CA VAL A 18 8.35 -29.66 30.56
C VAL A 18 8.47 -29.67 29.03
N LEU A 19 8.97 -30.75 28.43
CA LEU A 19 9.07 -30.88 26.98
C LEU A 19 7.69 -30.90 26.31
N MET A 20 6.71 -31.61 26.88
CA MET A 20 5.34 -31.63 26.39
C MET A 20 4.69 -30.24 26.48
N ALA A 21 4.85 -29.55 27.62
CA ALA A 21 4.35 -28.19 27.79
C ALA A 21 5.00 -27.23 26.78
N ALA A 22 6.31 -27.31 26.58
CA ALA A 22 7.03 -26.52 25.59
C ALA A 22 6.54 -26.80 24.16
N ALA A 23 6.34 -28.08 23.80
CA ALA A 23 5.81 -28.47 22.49
C ALA A 23 4.37 -27.98 22.28
N MET A 24 3.52 -28.04 23.31
CA MET A 24 2.15 -27.52 23.25
C MET A 24 2.15 -25.99 23.06
N VAL A 25 2.99 -25.26 23.80
CA VAL A 25 3.12 -23.81 23.65
C VAL A 25 3.65 -23.45 22.25
N ALA A 26 4.65 -24.17 21.75
CA ALA A 26 5.14 -23.99 20.39
C ALA A 26 4.06 -24.29 19.34
N GLY A 27 3.32 -25.39 19.49
CA GLY A 27 2.23 -25.76 18.58
C GLY A 27 1.09 -24.74 18.58
N TRP A 28 0.68 -24.28 19.77
CA TRP A 28 -0.28 -23.18 19.91
C TRP A 28 0.22 -21.91 19.25
N PHE A 29 1.47 -21.52 19.49
CA PHE A 29 2.04 -20.31 18.93
C PHE A 29 2.13 -20.37 17.40
N VAL A 30 2.59 -21.49 16.84
CA VAL A 30 2.62 -21.70 15.38
C VAL A 30 1.23 -21.58 14.76
N ASN A 31 0.20 -22.11 15.44
CA ASN A 31 -1.18 -21.96 14.97
C ASN A 31 -1.71 -20.53 15.14
N ALA A 32 -1.35 -19.84 16.22
CA ALA A 32 -1.78 -18.46 16.48
C ALA A 32 -1.16 -17.46 15.50
N VAL A 33 0.06 -17.69 15.03
CA VAL A 33 0.75 -16.78 14.09
C VAL A 33 0.39 -17.02 12.63
N ARG A 34 -0.26 -18.16 12.32
CA ARG A 34 -0.74 -18.42 10.97
C ARG A 34 -1.94 -17.50 10.69
N PRO A 35 -1.86 -16.64 9.66
CA PRO A 35 -3.00 -15.84 9.28
C PRO A 35 -4.12 -16.76 8.74
N PRO A 36 -5.38 -16.32 8.82
CA PRO A 36 -6.49 -17.03 8.19
C PRO A 36 -6.27 -17.13 6.67
N PRO A 37 -6.80 -18.16 6.02
CA PRO A 37 -6.77 -18.23 4.56
C PRO A 37 -7.53 -17.03 3.96
N PRO A 38 -7.13 -16.56 2.77
CA PRO A 38 -7.88 -15.52 2.07
C PRO A 38 -9.32 -15.97 1.79
N THR A 39 -10.24 -15.02 1.76
CA THR A 39 -11.62 -15.23 1.30
C THR A 39 -11.86 -14.41 0.02
N PRO A 40 -11.38 -14.88 -1.16
CA PRO A 40 -11.48 -14.11 -2.40
C PRO A 40 -12.93 -13.78 -2.77
N CYS A 41 -13.14 -12.63 -3.40
CA CYS A 41 -14.45 -12.26 -3.92
C CYS A 41 -14.91 -13.25 -5.00
N GLY A 42 -16.13 -13.79 -4.83
CA GLY A 42 -16.72 -14.78 -5.72
C GLY A 42 -16.39 -16.24 -5.39
N ALA A 43 -15.57 -16.51 -4.36
CA ALA A 43 -15.41 -17.84 -3.80
C ALA A 43 -16.61 -18.25 -2.94
N GLU A 44 -16.78 -19.55 -2.68
CA GLU A 44 -17.81 -20.05 -1.75
C GLU A 44 -17.62 -19.41 -0.35
N GLY A 45 -18.66 -18.77 0.17
CA GLY A 45 -18.61 -18.03 1.43
C GLY A 45 -17.85 -16.68 1.38
N GLY A 46 -17.31 -16.30 0.23
CA GLY A 46 -16.65 -15.00 0.02
C GLY A 46 -17.63 -13.87 -0.36
N PRO A 47 -17.19 -12.60 -0.31
CA PRO A 47 -18.01 -11.48 -0.78
C PRO A 47 -18.34 -11.59 -2.27
N PRO A 48 -19.46 -11.01 -2.74
CA PRO A 48 -19.80 -11.05 -4.16
C PRO A 48 -18.84 -10.21 -5.00
N VAL A 49 -18.75 -10.54 -6.28
CA VAL A 49 -18.08 -9.74 -7.30
C VAL A 49 -19.12 -8.84 -7.95
N THR A 50 -18.86 -7.54 -7.91
CA THR A 50 -19.71 -6.48 -8.49
C THR A 50 -18.93 -5.54 -9.42
N ALA A 51 -17.60 -5.50 -9.30
CA ALA A 51 -16.73 -4.68 -10.13
C ALA A 51 -16.44 -5.32 -11.49
N ALA A 52 -16.11 -4.47 -12.47
CA ALA A 52 -15.39 -4.92 -13.65
C ALA A 52 -14.00 -5.43 -13.21
N ARG A 53 -13.58 -6.59 -13.76
CA ARG A 53 -12.29 -7.19 -13.45
C ARG A 53 -11.58 -7.64 -14.72
N VAL A 54 -10.25 -7.58 -14.70
CA VAL A 54 -9.40 -8.19 -15.72
C VAL A 54 -8.60 -9.33 -15.12
N ARG A 55 -8.30 -10.35 -15.92
CA ARG A 55 -7.42 -11.44 -15.52
C ARG A 55 -5.97 -11.06 -15.79
N VAL A 56 -5.09 -11.26 -14.83
CA VAL A 56 -3.65 -10.99 -14.94
C VAL A 56 -2.84 -12.26 -15.18
N ARG A 57 -1.54 -12.13 -15.42
CA ARG A 57 -0.67 -13.21 -15.96
C ARG A 57 -0.64 -14.49 -15.12
N ASP A 58 -0.80 -14.35 -13.81
CA ASP A 58 -0.75 -15.47 -12.84
C ASP A 58 -2.13 -16.07 -12.55
N GLY A 59 -3.15 -15.61 -13.29
CA GLY A 59 -4.51 -16.12 -13.21
C GLY A 59 -5.43 -15.36 -12.25
N ARG A 60 -4.89 -14.47 -11.41
CA ARG A 60 -5.67 -13.59 -10.53
C ARG A 60 -6.52 -12.60 -11.31
N PHE A 61 -7.52 -12.04 -10.65
CA PHE A 61 -8.31 -10.92 -11.14
C PHE A 61 -7.94 -9.61 -10.45
N LEU A 62 -7.85 -8.52 -11.23
CA LEU A 62 -7.80 -7.16 -10.72
C LEU A 62 -9.11 -6.44 -11.02
N ALA A 63 -9.78 -5.96 -9.97
CA ALA A 63 -10.94 -5.10 -10.06
C ALA A 63 -10.55 -3.65 -10.37
N TYR A 64 -11.28 -3.01 -11.27
CA TYR A 64 -10.97 -1.65 -11.72
C TYR A 64 -12.21 -0.80 -11.93
N ALA A 65 -11.99 0.52 -12.02
CA ALA A 65 -12.99 1.49 -12.42
C ALA A 65 -12.36 2.51 -13.38
N GLU A 66 -13.15 2.89 -14.38
CA GLU A 66 -12.74 3.80 -15.44
C GLU A 66 -13.35 5.19 -15.21
N SER A 67 -12.63 6.23 -15.62
CA SER A 67 -13.06 7.63 -15.52
C SER A 67 -12.40 8.50 -16.60
N GLY A 68 -12.90 9.72 -16.78
CA GLY A 68 -12.44 10.62 -17.84
C GLY A 68 -13.16 10.37 -19.15
N VAL A 69 -12.47 10.54 -20.28
CA VAL A 69 -13.05 10.28 -21.62
C VAL A 69 -13.06 8.79 -21.95
N ARG A 70 -13.81 8.40 -22.99
CA ARG A 70 -13.78 7.01 -23.50
C ARG A 70 -12.37 6.64 -23.96
N ARG A 71 -11.94 5.43 -23.63
CA ARG A 71 -10.59 4.91 -23.91
C ARG A 71 -10.20 4.99 -25.37
N GLU A 72 -11.14 4.76 -26.28
CA GLU A 72 -10.93 4.75 -27.73
C GLU A 72 -10.71 6.17 -28.30
N ALA A 73 -11.20 7.19 -27.61
CA ALA A 73 -11.04 8.60 -27.96
C ALA A 73 -9.95 9.30 -27.14
N ALA A 74 -9.25 8.57 -26.27
CA ALA A 74 -8.30 9.15 -25.34
C ALA A 74 -6.95 9.45 -26.02
N ARG A 75 -6.46 10.68 -25.84
CA ARG A 75 -5.09 11.08 -26.16
C ARG A 75 -4.10 10.54 -25.13
N PHE A 76 -4.48 10.56 -23.86
CA PHE A 76 -3.65 10.08 -22.76
C PHE A 76 -4.39 9.00 -21.97
N LYS A 77 -3.67 7.93 -21.65
CA LYS A 77 -4.16 6.84 -20.80
C LYS A 77 -3.35 6.82 -19.51
N VAL A 78 -4.04 6.89 -18.38
CA VAL A 78 -3.47 7.01 -17.05
C VAL A 78 -3.92 5.83 -16.20
N VAL A 79 -2.97 5.13 -15.59
CA VAL A 79 -3.24 4.16 -14.52
C VAL A 79 -3.05 4.86 -13.18
N TYR A 80 -4.02 4.73 -12.28
CA TYR A 80 -3.96 5.27 -10.92
C TYR A 80 -3.87 4.14 -9.89
N SER A 81 -2.85 4.21 -9.03
CA SER A 81 -2.60 3.26 -7.95
C SER A 81 -2.86 3.92 -6.59
N HIS A 82 -3.91 3.49 -5.90
CA HIS A 82 -4.38 4.10 -4.66
C HIS A 82 -3.44 3.87 -3.46
N GLY A 83 -3.56 4.74 -2.47
CA GLY A 83 -2.84 4.63 -1.19
C GLY A 83 -3.39 3.56 -0.24
N PHE A 84 -2.97 3.63 1.02
CA PHE A 84 -3.47 2.74 2.06
C PHE A 84 -4.97 2.98 2.31
N SER A 85 -5.75 1.92 2.57
CA SER A 85 -7.22 1.95 2.71
C SER A 85 -8.03 2.45 1.49
N GLY A 86 -7.34 2.73 0.38
CA GLY A 86 -7.97 3.17 -0.86
C GLY A 86 -8.56 2.03 -1.67
N GLY A 87 -9.02 2.36 -2.87
CA GLY A 87 -9.52 1.39 -3.84
C GLY A 87 -9.65 1.97 -5.25
N ARG A 88 -10.22 1.18 -6.15
CA ARG A 88 -10.47 1.50 -7.57
C ARG A 88 -11.30 2.77 -7.81
N MET A 89 -12.02 3.26 -6.80
CA MET A 89 -12.82 4.49 -6.90
C MET A 89 -12.02 5.76 -6.57
N ASP A 90 -10.78 5.62 -6.09
CA ASP A 90 -9.93 6.76 -5.80
C ASP A 90 -9.29 7.32 -7.08
N SER A 91 -8.97 8.61 -7.07
CA SER A 91 -8.29 9.31 -8.15
C SER A 91 -7.54 10.53 -7.60
N PRO A 92 -6.76 11.24 -8.43
CA PRO A 92 -6.19 12.55 -8.08
C PRO A 92 -7.26 13.63 -7.86
N ARG A 93 -8.53 13.34 -8.19
CA ARG A 93 -9.68 14.27 -8.19
C ARG A 93 -9.49 15.45 -9.15
N ALA A 94 -8.93 15.20 -10.32
CA ALA A 94 -8.97 16.15 -11.42
C ALA A 94 -10.40 16.37 -11.94
N SER A 95 -10.70 17.58 -12.40
CA SER A 95 -12.01 18.00 -12.88
C SER A 95 -12.36 17.28 -14.18
N GLN A 96 -13.64 16.93 -14.35
CA GLN A 96 -14.12 16.29 -15.58
C GLN A 96 -13.97 17.22 -16.81
N ALA A 97 -13.99 18.54 -16.59
CA ALA A 97 -13.73 19.51 -17.64
C ALA A 97 -12.29 19.37 -18.17
N LEU A 98 -11.31 19.36 -17.28
CA LEU A 98 -9.90 19.17 -17.65
C LEU A 98 -9.66 17.80 -18.30
N LEU A 99 -10.19 16.72 -17.73
CA LEU A 99 -10.01 15.38 -18.30
C LEU A 99 -10.57 15.29 -19.73
N LYS A 100 -11.69 15.99 -20.02
CA LYS A 100 -12.24 16.09 -21.38
C LYS A 100 -11.37 16.95 -22.30
N GLU A 101 -10.95 18.12 -21.83
CA GLU A 101 -10.09 19.04 -22.58
C GLU A 101 -8.78 18.38 -23.02
N LEU A 102 -8.12 17.68 -22.11
CA LEU A 102 -6.86 17.00 -22.37
C LEU A 102 -7.02 15.64 -23.06
N GLY A 103 -8.25 15.12 -23.16
CA GLY A 103 -8.52 13.78 -23.71
C GLY A 103 -7.95 12.65 -22.85
N VAL A 104 -8.12 12.73 -21.54
CA VAL A 104 -7.56 11.78 -20.56
C VAL A 104 -8.55 10.67 -20.24
N TYR A 105 -8.16 9.44 -20.53
CA TYR A 105 -8.75 8.24 -19.93
C TYR A 105 -7.95 7.86 -18.70
N MET A 106 -8.64 7.56 -17.60
CA MET A 106 -8.02 7.13 -16.36
C MET A 106 -8.66 5.84 -15.86
N VAL A 107 -7.83 4.87 -15.50
CA VAL A 107 -8.25 3.65 -14.82
C VAL A 107 -7.57 3.55 -13.46
N ALA A 108 -8.37 3.39 -12.42
CA ALA A 108 -7.90 3.02 -11.10
C ALA A 108 -8.29 1.57 -10.82
N PHE A 109 -7.49 0.88 -10.02
CA PHE A 109 -7.71 -0.53 -9.71
C PHE A 109 -7.54 -0.79 -8.23
N ASP A 110 -8.29 -1.76 -7.69
CA ASP A 110 -8.02 -2.29 -6.37
C ASP A 110 -6.69 -3.02 -6.44
N ARG A 111 -5.70 -2.63 -5.63
CA ARG A 111 -4.42 -3.35 -5.59
C ARG A 111 -4.66 -4.78 -5.08
N ALA A 112 -3.73 -5.70 -5.31
CA ALA A 112 -3.88 -7.09 -4.90
C ALA A 112 -4.40 -7.20 -3.44
N GLY A 113 -5.40 -8.06 -3.21
CA GLY A 113 -6.05 -8.27 -1.91
C GLY A 113 -6.90 -7.10 -1.37
N TYR A 114 -6.90 -5.93 -2.00
CA TYR A 114 -7.84 -4.86 -1.70
C TYR A 114 -9.15 -5.05 -2.46
N GLY A 115 -10.25 -4.55 -1.89
CA GLY A 115 -11.51 -4.42 -2.60
C GLY A 115 -11.94 -5.76 -3.21
N GLU A 116 -12.07 -5.81 -4.53
CA GLU A 116 -12.49 -7.01 -5.27
C GLU A 116 -11.38 -7.62 -6.14
N SER A 117 -10.13 -7.19 -5.94
CA SER A 117 -8.96 -7.80 -6.58
C SER A 117 -8.47 -8.99 -5.79
N ASP A 118 -8.15 -10.08 -6.47
CA ASP A 118 -7.71 -11.30 -5.83
C ASP A 118 -6.43 -11.05 -4.99
N PRO A 119 -6.31 -11.70 -3.82
CA PRO A 119 -5.09 -11.72 -3.03
C PRO A 119 -3.87 -12.21 -3.82
N ASP A 120 -2.71 -11.62 -3.53
CA ASP A 120 -1.41 -12.14 -3.95
C ASP A 120 -0.62 -12.60 -2.71
N PRO A 121 -0.66 -13.90 -2.36
CA PRO A 121 0.07 -14.43 -1.21
C PRO A 121 1.59 -14.29 -1.32
N ARG A 122 2.10 -14.05 -2.54
CA ARG A 122 3.52 -13.85 -2.84
C ARG A 122 3.82 -12.39 -3.22
N ARG A 123 2.97 -11.44 -2.77
CA ARG A 123 3.13 -10.01 -3.08
C ARG A 123 4.55 -9.54 -2.88
N SER A 124 5.05 -8.89 -3.91
CA SER A 124 6.37 -8.29 -3.97
C SER A 124 6.29 -6.95 -4.70
N LEU A 125 7.37 -6.17 -4.66
CA LEU A 125 7.50 -4.97 -5.49
C LEU A 125 7.32 -5.32 -6.97
N ARG A 126 7.97 -6.39 -7.41
CA ARG A 126 7.88 -6.87 -8.77
C ARG A 126 6.45 -7.21 -9.15
N SER A 127 5.72 -7.99 -8.34
CA SER A 127 4.32 -8.31 -8.68
C SER A 127 3.43 -7.06 -8.69
N ALA A 128 3.64 -6.08 -7.80
CA ALA A 128 2.91 -4.81 -7.86
C ALA A 128 3.15 -4.04 -9.18
N ALA A 129 4.38 -4.04 -9.71
CA ALA A 129 4.68 -3.46 -11.01
C ALA A 129 4.06 -4.26 -12.17
N MET A 130 4.12 -5.60 -12.10
CA MET A 130 3.54 -6.46 -13.13
C MET A 130 2.01 -6.36 -13.16
N ASP A 131 1.35 -6.20 -12.02
CA ASP A 131 -0.10 -5.99 -11.91
C ASP A 131 -0.53 -4.73 -12.68
N ILE A 132 0.23 -3.63 -12.58
CA ILE A 132 0.00 -2.40 -13.36
C ILE A 132 0.17 -2.67 -14.85
N GLN A 133 1.20 -3.42 -15.24
CA GLN A 133 1.41 -3.76 -16.64
C GLN A 133 0.28 -4.64 -17.19
N ASP A 134 -0.12 -5.68 -16.44
CA ASP A 134 -1.16 -6.63 -16.86
C ASP A 134 -2.52 -5.95 -16.97
N LEU A 135 -2.83 -5.03 -16.04
CA LEU A 135 -4.02 -4.19 -16.15
C LEU A 135 -4.00 -3.38 -17.45
N ALA A 136 -2.86 -2.74 -17.75
CA ALA A 136 -2.72 -1.94 -18.96
C ALA A 136 -2.80 -2.78 -20.24
N ASP A 137 -2.26 -3.98 -20.23
CA ASP A 137 -2.30 -4.93 -21.35
C ASP A 137 -3.71 -5.47 -21.58
N ALA A 138 -4.39 -5.91 -20.52
CA ALA A 138 -5.75 -6.43 -20.60
C ALA A 138 -6.76 -5.36 -21.07
N LEU A 139 -6.55 -4.10 -20.70
CA LEU A 139 -7.37 -2.97 -21.15
C LEU A 139 -6.88 -2.36 -22.46
N GLN A 140 -5.85 -2.92 -23.10
CA GLN A 140 -5.29 -2.46 -24.36
C GLN A 140 -4.94 -0.96 -24.33
N LEU A 141 -4.25 -0.54 -23.27
CA LEU A 141 -3.82 0.85 -23.12
C LEU A 141 -2.74 1.25 -24.13
N GLY A 142 -2.17 0.29 -24.85
CA GLY A 142 -1.13 0.50 -25.84
C GLY A 142 0.28 0.30 -25.28
N PRO A 143 1.31 0.65 -26.07
CA PRO A 143 2.69 0.33 -25.71
C PRO A 143 3.16 1.10 -24.46
N LYS A 144 2.69 2.34 -24.26
CA LYS A 144 3.01 3.17 -23.10
C LYS A 144 1.78 3.87 -22.53
N PHE A 145 1.79 4.08 -21.23
CA PHE A 145 0.77 4.81 -20.47
C PHE A 145 1.41 5.66 -19.36
N HIS A 146 0.64 6.55 -18.75
CA HIS A 146 1.10 7.36 -17.61
C HIS A 146 0.69 6.70 -16.29
N LEU A 147 1.51 6.85 -15.26
CA LEU A 147 1.24 6.27 -13.94
C LEU A 147 1.09 7.37 -12.89
N ILE A 148 0.02 7.33 -12.12
CA ILE A 148 -0.12 8.14 -10.91
C ILE A 148 -0.26 7.20 -9.72
N CYS A 149 0.58 7.40 -8.70
CA CYS A 149 0.49 6.65 -7.45
C CYS A 149 0.32 7.60 -6.27
N SER A 150 -0.40 7.16 -5.25
CA SER A 150 -0.62 7.95 -4.03
C SER A 150 -0.19 7.23 -2.77
N SER A 151 0.47 7.95 -1.86
CA SER A 151 0.83 7.52 -0.52
C SER A 151 1.55 6.17 -0.54
N LEU A 152 1.05 5.18 0.20
CA LEU A 152 1.63 3.85 0.27
C LEU A 152 1.65 3.16 -1.11
N GLY A 153 0.72 3.47 -2.01
CA GLY A 153 0.67 2.95 -3.38
C GLY A 153 1.89 3.34 -4.23
N CYS A 154 2.68 4.33 -3.82
CA CYS A 154 3.90 4.72 -4.53
C CYS A 154 5.02 3.68 -4.50
N HIS A 155 4.94 2.63 -3.67
CA HIS A 155 5.85 1.49 -3.83
C HIS A 155 5.72 0.84 -5.21
N ALA A 156 4.50 0.86 -5.79
CA ALA A 156 4.25 0.36 -7.12
C ALA A 156 4.89 1.27 -8.19
N ALA A 157 4.93 2.59 -8.00
CA ALA A 157 5.66 3.50 -8.89
C ALA A 157 7.17 3.19 -8.90
N TRP A 158 7.79 3.11 -7.73
CA TRP A 158 9.22 2.76 -7.61
C TRP A 158 9.53 1.41 -8.27
N ALA A 159 8.66 0.42 -8.05
CA ALA A 159 8.78 -0.88 -8.69
C ALA A 159 8.58 -0.79 -10.21
N SER A 160 7.63 0.00 -10.69
CA SER A 160 7.40 0.18 -12.13
C SER A 160 8.58 0.84 -12.83
N PHE A 161 9.28 1.77 -12.16
CA PHE A 161 10.51 2.37 -12.69
C PHE A 161 11.61 1.33 -12.86
N LYS A 162 11.70 0.36 -11.95
CA LYS A 162 12.68 -0.73 -12.03
C LYS A 162 12.32 -1.78 -13.07
N TYR A 163 11.07 -2.28 -13.06
CA TYR A 163 10.71 -3.51 -13.76
C TYR A 163 10.00 -3.30 -15.08
N ILE A 164 9.26 -2.21 -15.22
CA ILE A 164 8.49 -1.91 -16.44
C ILE A 164 8.75 -0.49 -17.00
N PRO A 165 9.97 0.07 -16.94
CA PRO A 165 10.19 1.44 -17.39
C PRO A 165 9.85 1.65 -18.87
N HIS A 166 9.97 0.59 -19.68
CA HIS A 166 9.60 0.59 -21.10
C HIS A 166 8.11 0.81 -21.36
N ARG A 167 7.24 0.59 -20.36
CA ARG A 167 5.78 0.76 -20.44
C ARG A 167 5.29 2.14 -19.99
N LEU A 168 6.16 2.98 -19.42
CA LEU A 168 5.77 4.27 -18.88
C LEU A 168 6.11 5.41 -19.86
N ALA A 169 5.14 6.30 -20.05
CA ALA A 169 5.29 7.58 -20.75
C ALA A 169 5.64 8.73 -19.81
N GLY A 170 5.27 8.60 -18.52
CA GLY A 170 5.54 9.55 -17.46
C GLY A 170 4.92 9.06 -16.15
N ALA A 171 5.39 9.57 -15.01
CA ALA A 171 4.84 9.21 -13.71
C ALA A 171 4.70 10.39 -12.74
N ALA A 172 3.64 10.37 -11.92
CA ALA A 172 3.47 11.27 -10.78
C ALA A 172 3.26 10.48 -9.48
N MET A 173 3.96 10.88 -8.43
CA MET A 173 3.79 10.35 -7.08
C MET A 173 3.21 11.43 -6.17
N MET A 174 2.17 11.09 -5.42
CA MET A 174 1.50 11.97 -4.47
C MET A 174 1.83 11.52 -3.05
N ALA A 175 2.55 12.34 -2.29
CA ALA A 175 2.96 12.07 -0.91
C ALA A 175 3.51 10.65 -0.64
N PRO A 176 4.52 10.16 -1.42
CA PRO A 176 4.94 8.77 -1.37
C PRO A 176 5.39 8.34 0.04
N VAL A 177 5.00 7.14 0.50
CA VAL A 177 5.47 6.63 1.80
C VAL A 177 6.96 6.28 1.78
N ILE A 178 7.62 6.46 2.91
CA ILE A 178 9.05 6.17 3.11
C ILE A 178 9.24 4.93 3.97
N ASN A 179 10.20 4.08 3.60
CA ASN A 179 10.77 3.11 4.53
C ASN A 179 12.00 3.72 5.23
N TYR A 180 11.87 4.01 6.53
CA TYR A 180 12.93 4.61 7.36
C TYR A 180 14.22 3.79 7.45
N ARG A 181 14.22 2.55 6.93
CA ARG A 181 15.37 1.63 6.94
C ARG A 181 16.05 1.47 5.59
N TRP A 182 15.64 2.21 4.56
CA TRP A 182 16.38 2.27 3.29
C TRP A 182 17.83 2.76 3.53
N PRO A 183 18.86 1.95 3.19
CA PRO A 183 20.26 2.31 3.34
C PRO A 183 20.64 3.68 2.76
N GLY A 184 19.99 4.11 1.68
CA GLY A 184 20.29 5.36 0.99
C GLY A 184 19.86 6.64 1.70
N LEU A 185 19.12 6.52 2.81
CA LEU A 185 18.69 7.64 3.65
C LEU A 185 19.78 8.04 4.68
N PRO A 186 19.85 9.32 5.09
CA PRO A 186 20.76 9.74 6.15
C PRO A 186 20.33 9.08 7.46
N ARG A 187 21.12 8.13 7.98
CA ARG A 187 20.76 7.29 9.13
C ARG A 187 20.33 8.08 10.36
N GLY A 188 20.99 9.21 10.64
CA GLY A 188 20.64 10.11 11.74
C GLY A 188 19.25 10.72 11.59
N LEU A 189 18.97 11.31 10.43
CA LEU A 189 17.68 11.93 10.11
C LEU A 189 16.56 10.89 10.08
N ALA A 190 16.76 9.76 9.40
CA ALA A 190 15.77 8.68 9.33
C ALA A 190 15.42 8.15 10.72
N ARG A 191 16.42 7.93 11.59
CA ARG A 191 16.21 7.51 12.98
C ARG A 191 15.47 8.57 13.81
N GLN A 192 15.83 9.85 13.66
CA GLN A 192 15.19 10.95 14.36
C GLN A 192 13.71 11.04 14.00
N LEU A 193 13.38 11.02 12.71
CA LEU A 193 12.00 11.10 12.23
C LEU A 193 11.20 9.84 12.58
N TYR A 194 11.79 8.66 12.47
CA TYR A 194 11.15 7.42 12.91
C TYR A 194 10.75 7.47 14.40
N ARG A 195 11.61 8.03 15.26
CA ARG A 195 11.34 8.17 16.71
C ARG A 195 10.27 9.21 17.04
N ARG A 196 9.94 10.13 16.12
CA ARG A 196 8.85 11.10 16.28
C ARG A 196 7.47 10.49 16.01
N GLN A 197 7.41 9.36 15.32
CA GLN A 197 6.14 8.68 15.08
C GLN A 197 5.53 8.16 16.40
N PRO A 198 4.21 8.02 16.47
CA PRO A 198 3.55 7.34 17.58
C PRO A 198 4.16 5.96 17.85
N VAL A 199 4.20 5.54 19.12
CA VAL A 199 4.82 4.28 19.56
C VAL A 199 4.21 3.08 18.81
N GLY A 200 2.90 3.11 18.57
CA GLY A 200 2.19 2.12 17.77
C GLY A 200 2.75 1.97 16.37
N ASP A 201 2.87 3.06 15.61
CA ASP A 201 3.47 3.04 14.27
C ASP A 201 4.92 2.57 14.31
N GLN A 202 5.72 3.03 15.28
CA GLN A 202 7.09 2.56 15.42
C GLN A 202 7.16 1.02 15.51
N TRP A 203 6.31 0.41 16.34
CA TRP A 203 6.28 -1.04 16.51
C TRP A 203 5.71 -1.76 15.29
N SER A 204 4.58 -1.31 14.74
CA SER A 204 4.00 -1.93 13.54
C SER A 204 5.00 -1.95 12.38
N LEU A 205 5.72 -0.85 12.14
CA LEU A 205 6.76 -0.78 11.10
C LEU A 205 7.99 -1.65 11.44
N ARG A 206 8.32 -1.82 12.72
CA ARG A 206 9.42 -2.68 13.17
C ARG A 206 9.10 -4.15 12.95
N VAL A 207 7.90 -4.58 13.30
CA VAL A 207 7.42 -5.95 13.08
C VAL A 207 7.36 -6.24 11.59
N ALA A 208 6.78 -5.33 10.80
CA ALA A 208 6.74 -5.47 9.34
C ALA A 208 8.15 -5.66 8.72
N TYR A 209 9.16 -4.96 9.25
CA TYR A 209 10.54 -5.07 8.73
C TYR A 209 11.27 -6.35 9.19
N TYR A 210 11.25 -6.67 10.49
CA TYR A 210 12.08 -7.73 11.06
C TYR A 210 11.39 -9.09 11.15
N ALA A 211 10.07 -9.10 11.33
CA ALA A 211 9.27 -10.31 11.52
C ALA A 211 7.91 -10.20 10.80
N PRO A 212 7.90 -10.00 9.46
CA PRO A 212 6.63 -9.85 8.71
C PRO A 212 5.70 -11.05 8.86
N TRP A 213 6.25 -12.25 9.12
CA TRP A 213 5.47 -13.46 9.40
C TRP A 213 4.64 -13.36 10.69
N LEU A 214 5.03 -12.51 11.64
CA LEU A 214 4.33 -12.28 12.92
C LEU A 214 3.33 -11.11 12.83
N LEU A 215 3.35 -10.34 11.74
CA LEU A 215 2.62 -9.08 11.63
C LEU A 215 1.12 -9.25 11.85
N HIS A 216 0.51 -10.30 11.28
CA HIS A 216 -0.92 -10.59 11.47
C HIS A 216 -1.27 -10.72 12.95
N TRP A 217 -0.57 -11.63 13.63
CA TRP A 217 -0.81 -11.91 15.03
C TRP A 217 -0.60 -10.67 15.89
N TRP A 218 0.49 -9.93 15.67
CA TRP A 218 0.79 -8.69 16.39
C TRP A 218 -0.35 -7.69 16.27
N MET A 219 -0.77 -7.41 15.04
CA MET A 219 -1.78 -6.39 14.74
C MET A 219 -3.19 -6.80 15.20
N ASN A 220 -3.43 -8.09 15.45
CA ASN A 220 -4.68 -8.61 15.98
C ASN A 220 -4.75 -8.58 17.52
N GLN A 221 -3.67 -8.22 18.22
CA GLN A 221 -3.69 -8.11 19.69
C GLN A 221 -4.17 -6.73 20.13
N THR A 222 -5.22 -6.69 20.95
CA THR A 222 -5.77 -5.43 21.50
C THR A 222 -4.86 -4.77 22.55
N TRP A 223 -3.97 -5.55 23.16
CA TRP A 223 -3.05 -5.10 24.21
C TRP A 223 -1.67 -4.69 23.67
N LEU A 224 -1.40 -4.88 22.37
CA LEU A 224 -0.17 -4.43 21.72
C LEU A 224 -0.35 -3.06 21.05
N PRO A 225 0.70 -2.24 20.95
CA PRO A 225 0.68 -1.01 20.17
C PRO A 225 0.34 -1.28 18.69
N THR A 226 -0.64 -0.55 18.17
CA THR A 226 -1.14 -0.67 16.78
C THR A 226 -0.91 0.60 15.97
N SER A 227 -0.99 0.51 14.64
CA SER A 227 -0.80 1.66 13.76
C SER A 227 -1.93 2.68 13.90
N THR A 228 -1.55 3.96 13.96
CA THR A 228 -2.50 5.07 14.03
C THR A 228 -3.24 5.26 12.72
N VAL A 229 -2.63 4.90 11.58
CA VAL A 229 -3.26 4.92 10.25
C VAL A 229 -4.36 3.85 10.14
N ILE A 230 -4.12 2.65 10.70
CA ILE A 230 -5.11 1.56 10.70
C ILE A 230 -6.26 1.87 11.66
N SER A 231 -5.96 2.35 12.86
CA SER A 231 -6.97 2.64 13.88
C SER A 231 -7.70 3.97 13.66
N GLY A 232 -7.16 4.85 12.80
CA GLY A 232 -7.67 6.21 12.59
C GLY A 232 -7.46 7.15 13.79
N SER A 233 -6.61 6.76 14.74
CA SER A 233 -6.41 7.46 16.03
C SER A 233 -5.41 8.62 15.97
N GLY A 234 -4.60 8.71 14.91
CA GLY A 234 -3.60 9.77 14.76
C GLY A 234 -4.23 11.10 14.35
N SER A 235 -3.92 12.18 15.06
CA SER A 235 -4.25 13.55 14.64
C SER A 235 -3.27 14.06 13.61
N PHE A 236 -3.72 14.91 12.68
CA PHE A 236 -2.84 15.56 11.71
C PHE A 236 -2.51 17.01 12.12
N PRO A 237 -1.26 17.45 11.93
CA PRO A 237 -0.87 18.83 12.20
C PRO A 237 -1.51 19.81 11.23
N ASN A 238 -1.71 19.41 9.96
CA ASN A 238 -2.37 20.23 8.96
C ASN A 238 -3.88 20.30 9.20
N ALA A 239 -4.44 21.51 9.18
CA ALA A 239 -5.84 21.74 9.51
C ALA A 239 -6.83 21.11 8.52
N LEU A 240 -6.50 21.08 7.22
CA LEU A 240 -7.37 20.46 6.21
C LEU A 240 -7.38 18.94 6.36
N ASP A 241 -6.22 18.33 6.58
CA ASP A 241 -6.12 16.90 6.83
C ASP A 241 -6.89 16.48 8.09
N GLU A 242 -6.73 17.22 9.19
CA GLU A 242 -7.42 16.93 10.44
C GLU A 242 -8.94 17.09 10.29
N LYS A 243 -9.39 18.15 9.59
CA LYS A 243 -10.80 18.32 9.25
C LYS A 243 -11.33 17.13 8.43
N ASN A 244 -10.60 16.69 7.42
CA ASN A 244 -10.98 15.54 6.58
C ASN A 244 -11.02 14.24 7.39
N ARG A 245 -10.07 14.05 8.32
CA ARG A 245 -10.04 12.89 9.23
C ARG A 245 -11.27 12.87 10.14
N LEU A 246 -11.55 13.98 10.82
CA LEU A 246 -12.69 14.09 11.73
C LEU A 246 -14.01 13.90 10.99
N MET A 247 -14.16 14.50 9.81
CA MET A 247 -15.33 14.28 8.95
C MET A 247 -15.47 12.81 8.53
N ALA A 248 -14.39 12.15 8.12
CA ALA A 248 -14.44 10.75 7.72
C ALA A 248 -14.80 9.82 8.90
N LEU A 249 -14.36 10.15 10.11
CA LEU A 249 -14.73 9.42 11.33
C LEU A 249 -16.18 9.67 11.73
N SER A 250 -16.63 10.94 11.75
CA SER A 250 -17.98 11.31 12.20
C SER A 250 -19.08 10.81 11.25
N THR A 251 -18.78 10.69 9.96
CA THR A 251 -19.70 10.18 8.94
C THR A 251 -19.63 8.66 8.77
N GLY A 252 -18.73 7.97 9.47
CA GLY A 252 -18.48 6.53 9.28
C GLY A 252 -17.79 6.16 7.97
N LEU A 253 -17.38 7.15 7.16
CA LEU A 253 -16.71 6.94 5.89
C LEU A 253 -15.37 6.21 6.06
N PHE A 254 -14.63 6.48 7.13
CA PHE A 254 -13.37 5.80 7.43
C PHE A 254 -13.58 4.28 7.59
N GLN A 255 -14.54 3.88 8.42
CA GLN A 255 -14.87 2.47 8.66
C GLN A 255 -15.44 1.82 7.42
N LYS A 256 -16.27 2.53 6.63
CA LYS A 256 -16.78 2.03 5.36
C LYS A 256 -15.65 1.74 4.37
N LYS A 257 -14.72 2.70 4.17
CA LYS A 257 -13.55 2.52 3.29
C LYS A 257 -12.67 1.37 3.77
N ALA A 258 -12.38 1.29 5.06
CA ALA A 258 -11.61 0.19 5.64
C ALA A 258 -12.29 -1.16 5.37
N ARG A 259 -13.59 -1.30 5.63
CA ARG A 259 -14.35 -2.53 5.37
C ARG A 259 -14.33 -2.94 3.90
N MET A 260 -14.53 -1.98 2.98
CA MET A 260 -14.45 -2.26 1.54
C MET A 260 -13.05 -2.71 1.13
N ALA A 261 -12.01 -2.00 1.58
CA ALA A 261 -10.63 -2.33 1.30
C ALA A 261 -10.25 -3.73 1.83
N THR A 262 -10.75 -4.12 3.00
CA THR A 262 -10.39 -5.37 3.68
C THR A 262 -11.46 -6.46 3.55
N GLN A 263 -12.43 -6.36 2.64
CA GLN A 263 -13.57 -7.28 2.60
C GLN A 263 -13.21 -8.74 2.32
N GLN A 264 -12.02 -8.98 1.75
CA GLN A 264 -11.45 -10.31 1.50
C GLN A 264 -10.49 -10.78 2.60
N GLY A 265 -10.33 -9.98 3.67
CA GLY A 265 -9.40 -10.21 4.78
C GLY A 265 -8.37 -9.08 4.95
N VAL A 266 -8.14 -8.67 6.19
CA VAL A 266 -7.14 -7.64 6.54
C VAL A 266 -5.70 -8.11 6.30
N GLN A 267 -5.46 -9.42 6.32
CA GLN A 267 -4.14 -10.00 6.06
C GLN A 267 -3.66 -9.65 4.65
N ASP A 268 -4.47 -9.95 3.64
CA ASP A 268 -4.09 -9.82 2.24
C ASP A 268 -4.22 -8.39 1.73
N SER A 269 -5.00 -7.55 2.39
CA SER A 269 -5.04 -6.11 2.13
C SER A 269 -3.94 -5.42 2.94
N PHE A 270 -4.26 -4.90 4.12
CA PHE A 270 -3.43 -3.98 4.89
C PHE A 270 -2.08 -4.57 5.32
N TYR A 271 -2.08 -5.76 5.93
CA TYR A 271 -0.85 -6.28 6.55
C TYR A 271 0.17 -6.74 5.51
N ARG A 272 -0.29 -7.38 4.43
CA ARG A 272 0.58 -7.73 3.30
C ARG A 272 1.20 -6.48 2.67
N ASP A 273 0.42 -5.43 2.52
CA ASP A 273 0.86 -4.16 1.95
C ASP A 273 1.91 -3.46 2.83
N MET A 274 1.69 -3.47 4.15
CA MET A 274 2.69 -3.02 5.13
C MET A 274 3.97 -3.85 5.07
N ALA A 275 3.85 -5.18 4.99
CA ALA A 275 5.01 -6.08 4.91
C ALA A 275 5.83 -5.82 3.64
N VAL A 276 5.20 -5.50 2.51
CA VAL A 276 5.91 -5.17 1.26
C VAL A 276 6.55 -3.79 1.31
N MET A 277 5.80 -2.75 1.71
CA MET A 277 6.31 -1.37 1.76
C MET A 277 7.43 -1.22 2.79
N PHE A 278 7.22 -1.74 3.99
CA PHE A 278 8.12 -1.55 5.14
C PHE A 278 9.07 -2.72 5.37
N GLY A 279 8.97 -3.79 4.57
CA GLY A 279 9.91 -4.90 4.56
C GLY A 279 11.26 -4.52 3.95
N ARG A 280 12.11 -5.53 3.76
CA ARG A 280 13.37 -5.37 3.03
C ARG A 280 13.09 -5.35 1.52
N TRP A 281 13.75 -4.44 0.81
CA TRP A 281 13.74 -4.39 -0.64
C TRP A 281 15.08 -4.95 -1.15
N PRO A 282 15.18 -6.25 -1.46
CA PRO A 282 16.47 -6.89 -1.72
C PRO A 282 17.06 -6.56 -3.09
N GLU A 283 16.21 -6.17 -4.06
CA GLU A 283 16.62 -5.98 -5.46
C GLU A 283 17.02 -4.53 -5.79
N PHE A 284 16.46 -3.55 -5.08
CA PHE A 284 16.75 -2.12 -5.25
C PHE A 284 16.14 -1.30 -4.12
N GLU A 285 16.58 -0.07 -3.95
CA GLU A 285 15.86 0.98 -3.23
C GLU A 285 15.68 2.23 -4.11
N PRO A 286 14.76 3.16 -3.77
CA PRO A 286 14.52 4.34 -4.59
C PRO A 286 15.77 5.17 -4.89
N ALA A 287 16.67 5.29 -3.91
CA ALA A 287 17.88 6.11 -3.98
C ALA A 287 19.01 5.55 -4.87
N GLU A 288 18.82 4.34 -5.40
CA GLU A 288 19.74 3.64 -6.31
C GLU A 288 19.21 3.57 -7.74
N LEU A 289 17.99 4.05 -7.99
CA LEU A 289 17.40 4.00 -9.32
C LEU A 289 18.07 4.99 -10.27
N GLU A 290 18.45 4.47 -11.44
CA GLU A 290 18.88 5.29 -12.56
C GLU A 290 17.74 6.14 -13.10
N LYS A 291 18.10 7.24 -13.78
CA LYS A 291 17.14 8.13 -14.40
C LYS A 291 16.32 7.37 -15.46
N PRO A 292 14.98 7.31 -15.33
CA PRO A 292 14.15 6.66 -16.34
C PRO A 292 14.06 7.50 -17.63
N PRO A 293 13.66 6.88 -18.77
CA PRO A 293 13.52 7.57 -20.06
C PRO A 293 12.22 8.38 -20.19
N PHE A 294 11.61 8.78 -19.07
CA PHE A 294 10.34 9.50 -19.00
C PHE A 294 10.34 10.48 -17.81
N PRO A 295 9.52 11.54 -17.83
CA PRO A 295 9.43 12.49 -16.72
C PRO A 295 8.83 11.84 -15.47
N VAL A 296 9.40 12.18 -14.30
CA VAL A 296 8.89 11.76 -12.98
C VAL A 296 8.66 12.99 -12.12
N HIS A 297 7.43 13.12 -11.61
CA HIS A 297 7.00 14.19 -10.73
C HIS A 297 6.69 13.65 -9.35
N LEU A 298 7.09 14.36 -8.30
CA LEU A 298 6.75 14.01 -6.92
C LEU A 298 6.16 15.22 -6.22
N PHE A 299 4.90 15.11 -5.80
CA PHE A 299 4.16 16.13 -5.06
C PHE A 299 4.16 15.78 -3.58
N GLN A 300 4.54 16.73 -2.73
CA GLN A 300 4.63 16.53 -1.29
C GLN A 300 4.18 17.79 -0.55
N GLY A 301 3.24 17.64 0.37
CA GLY A 301 2.90 18.70 1.33
C GLY A 301 4.02 18.90 2.35
N ASP A 302 4.35 20.14 2.69
CA ASP A 302 5.37 20.46 3.70
C ASP A 302 4.86 20.32 5.15
N GLU A 303 3.54 20.29 5.34
CA GLU A 303 2.85 19.98 6.60
C GLU A 303 2.33 18.53 6.67
N ASP A 304 2.82 17.64 5.80
CA ASP A 304 2.46 16.22 5.83
C ASP A 304 2.84 15.57 7.17
N GLY A 305 1.82 15.18 7.94
CA GLY A 305 1.95 14.55 9.24
C GLY A 305 2.15 13.03 9.20
N VAL A 306 2.01 12.39 8.03
CA VAL A 306 2.16 10.93 7.85
C VAL A 306 3.56 10.62 7.34
N VAL A 307 4.00 11.36 6.33
CA VAL A 307 5.29 11.17 5.67
C VAL A 307 6.14 12.42 5.86
N PRO A 308 7.31 12.31 6.52
CA PRO A 308 8.15 13.46 6.74
C PRO A 308 8.78 13.97 5.43
N VAL A 309 8.43 15.20 5.05
CA VAL A 309 8.92 15.91 3.85
C VAL A 309 10.46 15.88 3.73
N GLN A 310 11.18 15.88 4.85
CA GLN A 310 12.65 15.93 4.88
C GLN A 310 13.30 14.71 4.19
N LEU A 311 12.70 13.53 4.30
CA LEU A 311 13.24 12.33 3.64
C LEU A 311 12.95 12.34 2.14
N GLN A 312 11.82 12.93 1.71
CA GLN A 312 11.54 13.15 0.29
C GLN A 312 12.51 14.15 -0.34
N ARG A 313 12.76 15.27 0.35
CA ARG A 313 13.79 16.24 -0.07
C ARG A 313 15.15 15.57 -0.29
N HIS A 314 15.53 14.62 0.57
CA HIS A 314 16.79 13.87 0.42
C HIS A 314 16.77 12.95 -0.80
N ILE A 315 15.72 12.14 -0.98
CA ILE A 315 15.59 11.22 -2.12
C ILE A 315 15.63 12.01 -3.43
N CYS A 316 14.81 13.06 -3.56
CA CYS A 316 14.77 13.89 -4.77
C CYS A 316 16.11 14.55 -5.07
N ARG A 317 16.79 15.10 -4.05
CA ARG A 317 18.13 15.69 -4.22
C ARG A 317 19.17 14.66 -4.65
N ARG A 318 19.15 13.47 -4.05
CA ARG A 318 20.10 12.39 -4.36
C ARG A 318 19.92 11.86 -5.78
N LEU A 319 18.67 11.71 -6.22
CA LEU A 319 18.36 11.22 -7.57
C LEU A 319 18.58 12.29 -8.63
N GLY A 320 18.25 13.55 -8.35
CA GLY A 320 18.45 14.69 -9.26
C GLY A 320 17.57 14.69 -10.52
N TRP A 321 16.88 13.60 -10.82
CA TRP A 321 16.02 13.46 -12.00
C TRP A 321 14.52 13.55 -11.71
N ILE A 322 14.11 13.64 -10.44
CA ILE A 322 12.72 13.83 -10.05
C ILE A 322 12.39 15.32 -10.04
N SER A 323 11.35 15.71 -10.78
CA SER A 323 10.76 17.04 -10.65
C SER A 323 9.97 17.10 -9.35
N TYR A 324 10.57 17.69 -8.31
CA TYR A 324 10.00 17.77 -6.98
C TYR A 324 9.11 19.01 -6.81
N HIS A 325 7.87 18.78 -6.39
CA HIS A 325 6.84 19.80 -6.17
C HIS A 325 6.47 19.81 -4.69
N GLU A 326 7.17 20.63 -3.92
CA GLU A 326 6.79 20.88 -2.53
C GLU A 326 5.62 21.88 -2.47
N LEU A 327 4.62 21.56 -1.66
CA LEU A 327 3.36 22.30 -1.57
C LEU A 327 3.26 22.93 -0.17
N ALA A 328 3.34 24.26 -0.13
CA ALA A 328 3.31 25.02 1.11
C ALA A 328 1.93 24.99 1.79
N GLY A 329 1.91 24.72 3.10
CA GLY A 329 0.68 24.66 3.92
C GLY A 329 -0.21 23.46 3.60
N VAL A 330 0.32 22.44 2.94
CA VAL A 330 -0.42 21.26 2.49
C VAL A 330 -0.02 20.03 3.30
N GLY A 331 -1.01 19.25 3.71
CA GLY A 331 -0.82 17.97 4.41
C GLY A 331 -0.60 16.77 3.47
N HIS A 332 -0.87 15.58 4.00
CA HIS A 332 -0.80 14.29 3.32
C HIS A 332 -1.92 14.06 2.30
N PHE A 333 -3.15 14.54 2.56
CA PHE A 333 -4.31 14.22 1.72
C PHE A 333 -4.40 15.12 0.48
N LEU A 334 -3.42 14.98 -0.43
CA LEU A 334 -3.30 15.80 -1.64
C LEU A 334 -4.55 15.80 -2.52
N SER A 335 -5.27 14.68 -2.63
CA SER A 335 -6.52 14.60 -3.41
C SER A 335 -7.69 15.36 -2.79
N ALA A 336 -7.57 15.86 -1.55
CA ALA A 336 -8.55 16.73 -0.91
C ALA A 336 -8.25 18.23 -1.10
N VAL A 337 -7.07 18.58 -1.62
CA VAL A 337 -6.69 19.97 -1.89
C VAL A 337 -7.39 20.45 -3.17
N PRO A 338 -8.24 21.50 -3.10
CA PRO A 338 -8.96 22.00 -4.26
C PRO A 338 -8.03 22.35 -5.43
N GLY A 339 -8.37 21.91 -6.63
CA GLY A 339 -7.61 22.18 -7.86
C GLY A 339 -6.26 21.46 -7.98
N LEU A 340 -5.78 20.78 -6.94
CA LEU A 340 -4.48 20.09 -7.00
C LEU A 340 -4.51 18.89 -7.95
N GLY A 341 -5.65 18.19 -8.05
CA GLY A 341 -5.84 17.12 -9.04
C GLY A 341 -5.59 17.59 -10.47
N ASP A 342 -6.15 18.75 -10.83
CA ASP A 342 -5.98 19.38 -12.14
C ASP A 342 -4.50 19.71 -12.38
N ARG A 343 -3.87 20.37 -11.40
CA ARG A 343 -2.43 20.69 -11.47
C ARG A 343 -1.56 19.44 -11.65
N ILE A 344 -1.83 18.36 -10.93
CA ILE A 344 -1.06 17.11 -11.05
C ILE A 344 -1.19 16.52 -12.44
N VAL A 345 -2.42 16.44 -12.97
CA VAL A 345 -2.68 15.88 -14.30
C VAL A 345 -2.04 16.74 -15.39
N THR A 346 -2.22 18.06 -15.35
CA THR A 346 -1.60 18.99 -16.32
C THR A 346 -0.09 18.98 -16.25
N THR A 347 0.49 18.82 -15.05
CA THR A 347 1.96 18.77 -14.89
C THR A 347 2.55 17.47 -15.42
N LEU A 348 1.84 16.35 -15.27
CA LEU A 348 2.29 15.03 -15.71
C LEU A 348 2.22 14.89 -17.24
N LEU A 349 1.17 15.44 -17.85
CA LEU A 349 0.90 15.26 -19.26
C LEU A 349 1.61 16.35 -20.07
N PRO A 350 2.27 16.00 -21.20
CA PRO A 350 2.88 17.00 -22.05
C PRO A 350 1.82 17.97 -22.59
N ALA A 351 2.21 19.22 -22.81
CA ALA A 351 1.33 20.22 -23.40
C ALA A 351 0.72 19.73 -24.73
N ALA A 352 -0.46 20.23 -25.09
CA ALA A 352 -0.96 20.07 -26.45
C ALA A 352 0.05 20.70 -27.42
N ALA A 353 0.55 19.87 -28.33
CA ALA A 353 1.34 20.34 -29.47
C ALA A 353 0.40 20.94 -30.51
#